data_AF-G4YR25-F1
#
_entry.id   AF-G4YR25-F1
#
_cell.length_a   1.000
_cell.length_b   1.000
_cell.length_c   1.000
_cell.angle_alpha   90.00
_cell.angle_beta   90.00
_cell.angle_gamma   90.00
#
_symmetry.space_group_name_H-M   'P 1'
#
loop_
_entity.id
_entity.type
_entity.pdbx_description
1 polymer ?
#
loop_
_entity_poly.entity_id
_entity_poly.type
_entity_poly.pdbx_seq_one_letter_code
_entity_poly.pdbx_strand_id
1 'polypeptide(L)'
;MRELDDLKGLFDDNYITSLRNGERDGSELEIFAAAQLHSSNIQVKTLNDECRVTSAYTYAVTNPFRSVCIARQGSYYAVQVDGMHI
;
A
#
# COMPACT_ATOMS: atom_id res chain seq x y z
N MET A 1 6.85 8.06 -14.72
CA MET A 1 7.20 7.56 -13.38
C MET A 1 6.84 8.70 -12.45
N ARG A 2 5.89 8.53 -11.52
CA ARG A 2 5.60 9.60 -10.55
C ARG A 2 6.67 9.50 -9.47
N GLU A 3 7.43 10.57 -9.28
CA GLU A 3 8.50 10.61 -8.27
C GLU A 3 7.92 10.92 -6.89
N LEU A 4 8.66 10.63 -5.82
CA LEU A 4 8.26 11.02 -4.46
C LEU A 4 7.99 12.54 -4.33
N ASP A 5 8.66 13.34 -5.16
CA ASP A 5 8.44 14.78 -5.24
C ASP A 5 7.07 15.16 -5.81
N ASP A 6 6.43 14.32 -6.62
CA ASP A 6 5.06 14.54 -7.12
C ASP A 6 3.99 14.37 -6.02
N LEU A 7 4.39 13.80 -4.87
CA LEU A 7 3.54 13.68 -3.69
C LEU A 7 3.73 14.84 -2.71
N LYS A 8 4.69 15.74 -2.95
CA LYS A 8 4.86 16.94 -2.13
C LYS A 8 3.61 17.82 -2.32
N GLY A 9 2.83 17.94 -1.25
CA GLY A 9 1.55 18.65 -1.21
C GLY A 9 0.31 17.74 -1.10
N LEU A 10 0.43 16.44 -1.37
CA LEU A 10 -0.64 15.46 -1.05
C LEU A 10 -0.55 14.97 0.39
N PHE A 11 0.66 14.92 0.94
CA PHE A 11 0.93 14.70 2.36
C PHE A 11 1.09 16.03 3.11
N ASP A 12 0.07 16.88 3.09
CA ASP A 12 0.07 18.07 3.95
C ASP A 12 -0.08 17.72 5.44
N ASP A 13 0.20 18.68 6.32
CA ASP A 13 0.18 18.46 7.77
C ASP A 13 -1.20 17.99 8.27
N ASN A 14 -2.29 18.46 7.66
CA ASN A 14 -3.65 18.04 8.03
C ASN A 14 -3.93 16.61 7.60
N TYR A 15 -3.48 16.22 6.39
CA TYR A 15 -3.59 14.87 5.88
C TYR A 15 -2.86 13.88 6.78
N ILE A 16 -1.59 14.17 7.12
CA ILE A 16 -0.80 13.34 8.03
C ILE A 16 -1.41 13.27 9.42
N THR A 17 -1.94 14.40 9.92
CA THR A 17 -2.61 14.44 11.23
C THR A 17 -3.87 13.58 11.23
N SER A 18 -4.70 13.64 10.18
CA SER A 18 -5.91 12.82 10.06
C SER A 18 -5.62 11.32 10.04
N LEU A 19 -4.55 10.88 9.36
CA LEU A 19 -4.10 9.49 9.37
C LEU A 19 -3.62 9.06 10.77
N ARG A 20 -2.83 9.91 11.43
CA ARG A 20 -2.32 9.63 12.79
C ARG A 20 -3.41 9.56 13.84
N ASN A 21 -4.45 10.38 13.70
CA ASN A 21 -5.60 10.39 14.60
C ASN A 21 -6.58 9.23 14.32
N GLY A 22 -6.39 8.47 13.24
CA GLY A 22 -7.34 7.42 12.82
C GLY A 22 -8.65 7.97 12.24
N GLU A 23 -8.68 9.25 11.85
CA GLU A 23 -9.84 9.88 11.19
C GLU A 23 -9.93 9.47 9.72
N ARG A 24 -8.84 8.92 9.17
CA ARG A 24 -8.72 8.44 7.80
C ARG A 24 -7.95 7.12 7.77
N ASP A 25 -8.45 6.17 6.97
CA ASP A 25 -7.73 4.94 6.66
C ASP A 25 -6.67 5.16 5.56
N GLY A 26 -5.55 4.43 5.68
CA GLY A 26 -4.54 4.37 4.64
C GLY A 26 -5.04 3.72 3.36
N SER A 27 -4.56 4.20 2.21
CA SER A 27 -4.98 3.78 0.88
C SER A 27 -3.79 3.79 -0.10
N GLU A 28 -4.04 4.13 -1.37
CA GLU A 28 -3.03 4.08 -2.44
C GLU A 28 -1.82 4.97 -2.19
N LEU A 29 -2.00 6.15 -1.58
CA LEU A 29 -0.91 7.08 -1.30
C LEU A 29 0.06 6.49 -0.28
N GLU A 30 -0.47 5.91 0.80
CA GLU A 30 0.33 5.26 1.85
C GLU A 30 1.07 4.05 1.29
N ILE A 31 0.43 3.27 0.42
CA ILE A 31 1.08 2.10 -0.21
C ILE A 31 2.21 2.56 -1.13
N PHE A 32 2.00 3.59 -1.94
CA PHE A 32 3.06 4.14 -2.78
C PHE A 32 4.22 4.66 -1.93
N ALA A 33 3.94 5.46 -0.90
CA ALA A 33 4.95 6.03 -0.02
C ALA A 33 5.75 4.93 0.70
N ALA A 34 5.06 3.88 1.18
CA ALA A 34 5.70 2.73 1.81
C ALA A 34 6.60 1.95 0.85
N ALA A 35 6.18 1.76 -0.41
CA ALA A 35 6.99 1.09 -1.42
C ALA A 35 8.32 1.82 -1.65
N GLN A 36 8.26 3.14 -1.83
CA GLN A 36 9.44 3.99 -2.02
C GLN A 36 10.33 4.03 -0.77
N LEU A 37 9.75 4.29 0.41
CA LEU A 37 10.48 4.41 1.67
C LEU A 37 11.26 3.13 2.02
N HIS A 38 10.64 1.98 1.79
CA HIS A 38 11.26 0.68 2.08
C HIS A 38 12.02 0.08 0.90
N SER A 39 12.15 0.82 -0.21
CA SER A 39 12.72 0.34 -1.47
C SER A 39 12.22 -1.07 -1.80
N SER A 40 10.91 -1.29 -1.65
CA SER A 40 10.27 -2.60 -1.80
C SER A 40 9.15 -2.49 -2.82
N ASN A 41 9.03 -3.50 -3.68
CA ASN A 41 7.85 -3.62 -4.52
C ASN A 41 6.66 -4.00 -3.65
N ILE A 42 5.53 -3.32 -3.82
CA ILE A 42 4.27 -3.71 -3.16
C ILE A 42 3.24 -4.09 -4.22
N GLN A 43 2.91 -5.38 -4.28
CA GLN A 43 1.85 -5.89 -5.14
C GLN A 43 0.53 -5.88 -4.38
N VAL A 44 -0.49 -5.27 -4.97
CA VAL A 44 -1.86 -5.23 -4.45
C VAL A 44 -2.72 -6.16 -5.29
N LYS A 45 -3.35 -7.16 -4.66
CA LYS A 45 -4.34 -8.04 -5.28
C LYS A 45 -5.72 -7.72 -4.73
N THR A 46 -6.62 -7.22 -5.57
CA THR A 46 -8.02 -6.99 -5.18
C THR A 46 -8.80 -8.30 -5.28
N LEU A 47 -9.56 -8.62 -4.25
CA LEU A 47 -10.39 -9.82 -4.16
C LEU A 47 -11.87 -9.45 -4.28
N ASN A 48 -12.68 -10.36 -4.84
CA ASN A 48 -14.14 -10.33 -4.70
C ASN A 48 -14.57 -11.06 -3.42
N ASP A 49 -15.89 -11.14 -3.20
CA ASP A 49 -16.49 -11.80 -2.03
C ASP A 49 -16.27 -13.32 -1.99
N GLU A 50 -15.85 -13.93 -3.10
CA GLU A 50 -15.46 -15.34 -3.19
C GLU A 50 -13.95 -15.54 -2.96
N CYS A 51 -13.25 -14.51 -2.46
CA CYS A 51 -11.79 -14.49 -2.28
C CYS A 51 -10.99 -14.72 -3.59
N ARG A 52 -11.58 -14.43 -4.75
CA ARG A 52 -10.92 -14.55 -6.06
C ARG A 52 -10.33 -13.22 -6.48
N VAL A 53 -9.14 -13.26 -7.06
CA VAL A 53 -8.45 -12.06 -7.56
C VAL A 53 -9.21 -11.48 -8.75
N THR A 54 -9.65 -10.23 -8.63
CA THR A 54 -10.31 -9.46 -9.70
C THR A 54 -9.36 -8.49 -10.39
N SER A 55 -8.35 -8.01 -9.68
CA SER A 55 -7.30 -7.16 -10.24
C SER A 55 -6.00 -7.29 -9.47
N ALA A 56 -4.88 -7.03 -10.14
CA ALA A 56 -3.57 -6.98 -9.51
C ALA A 56 -2.74 -5.85 -10.14
N TYR A 57 -2.08 -5.06 -9.30
CA TYR A 57 -1.12 -4.05 -9.74
C TYR A 57 0.05 -3.98 -8.76
N THR A 58 1.16 -3.41 -9.20
CA THR A 58 2.39 -3.35 -8.40
C THR A 58 2.92 -1.94 -8.35
N TYR A 59 3.13 -1.44 -7.14
CA TYR A 59 3.96 -0.29 -6.85
C TYR A 59 5.42 -0.71 -6.96
N ALA A 60 5.99 -0.52 -8.14
CA ALA A 60 7.36 -0.90 -8.44
C ALA A 60 8.33 0.23 -8.07
N VAL A 61 9.49 -0.16 -7.54
CA VAL A 61 10.61 0.75 -7.28
C VAL A 61 11.85 0.28 -8.03
N THR A 62 12.78 1.20 -8.29
CA THR A 62 14.06 0.87 -8.92
C THR A 62 14.94 0.08 -7.95
N ASN A 63 15.48 -1.06 -8.38
CA ASN A 63 16.32 -1.95 -7.58
C ASN A 63 15.70 -2.34 -6.23
N PRO A 64 14.57 -3.08 -6.24
CA PRO A 64 13.84 -3.42 -5.02
C PRO A 64 14.65 -4.35 -4.11
N PHE A 65 14.67 -4.04 -2.81
CA PHE A 65 15.22 -4.90 -1.77
C PHE A 65 14.40 -6.19 -1.60
N ARG A 66 13.08 -6.08 -1.66
CA ARG A 66 12.14 -7.22 -1.60
C ARG A 66 10.81 -6.90 -2.29
N SER A 67 9.95 -7.91 -2.38
CA SER A 67 8.56 -7.76 -2.83
C SER A 67 7.59 -8.20 -1.72
N VAL A 68 6.55 -7.41 -1.49
CA VAL A 68 5.47 -7.70 -0.54
C VAL A 68 4.16 -7.81 -1.32
N CYS A 69 3.34 -8.80 -0.99
CA CYS A 69 2.00 -8.96 -1.56
C CYS A 69 0.96 -8.64 -0.50
N ILE A 70 0.04 -7.73 -0.81
CA ILE A 70 -1.13 -7.43 0.02
C ILE A 70 -2.40 -7.80 -0.75
N ALA A 71 -3.34 -8.42 -0.06
CA ALA A 71 -4.69 -8.64 -0.56
C ALA A 71 -5.59 -7.48 -0.10
N ARG A 72 -6.48 -7.01 -0.97
CA ARG A 72 -7.46 -5.98 -0.68
C ARG A 72 -8.87 -6.51 -0.95
N GLN A 73 -9.78 -6.35 0.01
CA GLN A 73 -11.21 -6.61 -0.18
C GLN A 73 -12.01 -5.45 0.42
N GLY A 74 -12.68 -4.67 -0.41
CA GLY A 74 -13.31 -3.42 0.03
C GLY A 74 -12.27 -2.47 0.66
N SER A 75 -12.53 -2.01 1.88
CA SER A 75 -11.63 -1.17 2.69
C SER A 75 -10.58 -1.97 3.49
N TYR A 76 -10.63 -3.31 3.47
CA TYR A 76 -9.74 -4.16 4.25
C TYR A 76 -8.51 -4.58 3.46
N TYR A 77 -7.38 -4.64 4.16
CA TYR A 77 -6.11 -5.14 3.63
C TYR A 77 -5.61 -6.29 4.49
N ALA A 78 -5.07 -7.32 3.85
CA ALA A 78 -4.42 -8.44 4.50
C ALA A 78 -3.00 -8.63 3.92
N VAL A 79 -2.05 -8.93 4.79
CA VAL A 79 -0.67 -9.25 4.42
C VAL A 79 -0.29 -10.56 5.07
N GLN A 80 0.35 -11.44 4.30
CA GLN A 80 0.97 -12.63 4.86
C GLN A 80 2.31 -12.23 5.48
N VAL A 81 2.47 -12.53 6.77
CA VAL A 81 3.72 -12.30 7.50
C VAL A 81 4.29 -13.66 7.87
N ASP A 82 5.56 -13.90 7.55
CA ASP A 82 6.25 -15.13 7.90
C ASP A 82 6.17 -15.37 9.43
N GLY A 83 5.76 -16.57 9.83
CA GLY A 83 5.56 -16.95 11.23
C GLY A 83 4.16 -16.70 11.79
N MET A 84 3.27 -16.03 11.06
CA MET A 84 1.86 -15.90 11.42
C MET A 84 1.10 -17.13 10.89
N HIS A 85 0.82 -18.10 11.76
CA HIS A 85 -0.13 -19.18 11.46
C HIS A 85 -1.55 -18.63 11.51
N ILE A 86 -2.33 -18.93 10.47
CA ILE A 86 -3.76 -18.61 10.38
C ILE A 86 -4.55 -19.76 10.98
#